data_AF-S9RKL3-F1
#
_entry.id   AF-S9RKL3-F1
#
_cell.length_a   1.000
_cell.length_b   1.000
_cell.length_c   1.000
_cell.angle_alpha   90.00
_cell.angle_beta   90.00
_cell.angle_gamma   90.00
#
_symmetry.space_group_name_H-M   'P 1'
#
loop_
_entity.id
_entity.type
_entity.pdbx_description
1 polymer ?
#
loop_
_entity_poly.entity_id
_entity_poly.type
_entity_poly.pdbx_seq_one_letter_code
_entity_poly.pdbx_strand_id
1 'polypeptide(L)'
;MNGVTNLLKKNALTPPIPLYRRLLRVHRVMLGPQERALGDEYVKAEFRRHKNVTNPLHLVGFLTSWQRYAETLEADAWKEQRVDNRDLLESLNEQQLGQLYELSKALREERDSESDPVKK
;
A
#
# COMPACT_ATOMS: atom_id res chain seq x y z
N MET A 1 -7.08 29.11 -16.29
CA MET A 1 -5.66 28.81 -15.97
C MET A 1 -5.46 27.87 -14.77
N ASN A 2 -6.43 27.73 -13.85
CA ASN A 2 -6.26 26.92 -12.63
C ASN A 2 -6.42 25.40 -12.83
N GLY A 3 -7.09 24.96 -13.90
CA GLY A 3 -7.27 23.54 -14.19
C GLY A 3 -6.00 22.85 -14.71
N VAL A 4 -5.23 23.55 -15.55
CA VAL A 4 -3.99 23.04 -16.16
C VAL A 4 -2.89 22.90 -15.11
N THR A 5 -2.79 23.84 -14.17
CA THR A 5 -1.82 23.80 -13.06
C THR A 5 -2.13 22.68 -12.05
N ASN A 6 -3.41 22.33 -11.88
CA ASN A 6 -3.82 21.18 -11.05
C ASN A 6 -3.54 19.83 -11.74
N LEU A 7 -3.71 19.76 -13.06
CA LEU A 7 -3.42 18.56 -13.85
C LEU A 7 -1.91 18.29 -13.95
N LEU A 8 -1.09 19.33 -14.16
CA LEU A 8 0.37 19.23 -14.17
C LEU A 8 0.95 18.83 -12.80
N LYS A 9 0.30 19.22 -11.69
CA LYS A 9 0.67 18.77 -10.34
C LYS A 9 0.35 17.30 -10.07
N LYS A 10 -0.70 16.73 -10.69
CA LYS A 10 -1.08 15.32 -10.53
C LYS A 10 -0.05 14.36 -11.13
N ASN A 11 0.66 14.77 -12.19
CA ASN A 11 1.65 13.92 -12.86
C ASN A 11 3.08 14.07 -12.31
N ALA A 12 3.33 15.01 -11.40
CA ALA A 12 4.63 15.18 -10.79
C ALA A 12 4.80 14.24 -9.59
N LEU A 13 5.94 13.55 -9.53
CA LEU A 13 6.32 12.76 -8.36
C LEU A 13 6.40 13.67 -7.14
N THR A 14 5.64 13.33 -6.11
CA THR A 14 5.69 14.08 -4.85
C THR A 14 7.00 13.77 -4.13
N PRO A 15 7.77 14.78 -3.67
CA PRO A 15 8.99 14.53 -2.92
C PRO A 15 8.71 13.74 -1.62
N PRO A 16 9.70 13.02 -1.06
CA PRO A 16 9.47 12.08 0.05
C PRO A 16 8.80 12.70 1.28
N ILE A 17 9.28 13.85 1.75
CA ILE A 17 8.76 14.48 2.98
C ILE A 17 7.32 15.01 2.80
N PRO A 18 6.98 15.73 1.71
CA PRO A 18 5.60 16.07 1.40
C PRO A 18 4.68 14.85 1.27
N LEU A 19 5.14 13.78 0.62
CA LEU A 19 4.36 12.55 0.43
C LEU A 19 4.08 11.86 1.77
N TYR A 20 5.10 11.71 2.62
CA TYR A 20 4.96 11.18 3.97
C TYR A 20 3.92 11.94 4.80
N ARG A 21 3.96 13.29 4.75
CA ARG A 21 2.96 14.12 5.45
C ARG A 21 1.56 13.99 4.85
N ARG A 22 1.43 13.82 3.53
CA ARG A 22 0.14 13.57 2.87
C ARG A 22 -0.46 12.25 3.35
N LEU A 23 0.30 11.15 3.31
CA LEU A 23 -0.16 9.83 3.75
C LEU A 23 -0.73 9.85 5.17
N LEU A 24 0.05 10.39 6.12
CA LEU A 24 -0.42 10.48 7.50
C LEU A 24 -1.68 11.32 7.66
N ARG A 25 -1.90 12.35 6.83
CA ARG A 25 -3.14 13.13 6.82
C ARG A 25 -4.31 12.34 6.27
N VAL A 26 -4.11 11.65 5.14
CA VAL A 26 -5.14 10.83 4.51
C VAL A 26 -5.60 9.73 5.46
N HIS A 27 -4.68 9.05 6.17
CA HIS A 27 -5.05 8.10 7.20
C HIS A 27 -5.94 8.70 8.29
N ARG A 28 -5.71 9.95 8.71
CA ARG A 28 -6.57 10.59 9.73
C ARG A 28 -7.99 10.82 9.27
N VAL A 29 -8.17 11.06 7.97
CA VAL A 29 -9.45 11.44 7.37
C VAL A 29 -10.22 10.21 6.91
N MET A 30 -9.53 9.21 6.33
CA MET A 30 -10.17 8.10 5.61
C MET A 30 -10.25 6.79 6.39
N LEU A 31 -9.38 6.58 7.40
CA LEU A 31 -9.27 5.29 8.10
C LEU A 31 -9.87 5.32 9.51
N GLY A 32 -10.38 4.17 9.95
CA GLY A 32 -10.79 3.94 11.33
C GLY A 32 -9.60 3.87 12.29
N PRO A 33 -9.83 3.90 13.62
CA PRO A 33 -8.76 3.98 14.62
C PRO A 33 -7.72 2.85 14.54
N GLN A 34 -8.17 1.60 14.32
CA GLN A 34 -7.29 0.44 14.25
C GLN A 34 -6.47 0.39 12.96
N GLU A 35 -7.15 0.56 11.81
CA GLU A 35 -6.51 0.62 10.49
C GLU A 35 -5.45 1.72 10.43
N ARG A 36 -5.77 2.87 11.02
CA ARG A 36 -4.84 4.00 11.10
C ARG A 36 -3.63 3.72 11.97
N ALA A 37 -3.81 3.08 13.13
CA ALA A 37 -2.69 2.74 14.01
C ALA A 37 -1.67 1.85 13.27
N LEU A 38 -2.17 0.80 12.62
CA LEU A 38 -1.38 -0.12 11.80
C LEU A 38 -0.73 0.61 10.61
N GLY A 39 -1.53 1.37 9.86
CA GLY A 39 -1.08 2.08 8.66
C GLY A 39 -0.03 3.15 8.97
N ASP A 40 -0.20 3.94 10.03
CA ASP A 40 0.75 4.99 10.43
C ASP A 40 2.10 4.38 10.86
N GLU A 41 2.08 3.25 11.56
CA GLU A 41 3.29 2.52 11.93
C GLU A 41 4.01 1.97 10.69
N TYR A 42 3.26 1.36 9.78
CA TYR A 42 3.79 0.81 8.54
C TYR A 42 4.42 1.88 7.65
N VAL A 43 3.74 3.01 7.41
CA VAL A 43 4.27 4.15 6.64
C VAL A 43 5.58 4.66 7.26
N LYS A 44 5.62 4.81 8.59
CA LYS A 44 6.84 5.25 9.30
C LYS A 44 8.00 4.28 9.11
N ALA A 45 7.74 2.98 9.21
CA ALA A 45 8.75 1.95 9.02
C ALA A 45 9.28 1.96 7.59
N GLU A 46 8.40 2.01 6.60
CA GLU A 46 8.76 1.99 5.17
C GLU A 46 9.59 3.19 4.75
N PHE A 47 9.20 4.41 5.13
CA PHE A 47 9.98 5.61 4.83
C PHE A 47 11.34 5.62 5.54
N ARG A 48 11.44 4.99 6.72
CA ARG A 48 12.72 4.83 7.42
C ARG A 48 13.63 3.83 6.71
N ARG A 49 13.07 2.68 6.28
CA ARG A 49 13.80 1.66 5.50
C ARG A 49 14.32 2.23 4.18
N HIS A 50 13.57 3.12 3.54
CA HIS A 50 13.91 3.71 2.25
C HIS A 50 14.77 4.99 2.33
N LYS A 51 15.16 5.43 3.52
CA LYS A 51 15.94 6.68 3.72
C LYS A 51 17.29 6.69 2.97
N ASN A 52 17.94 5.53 2.86
CA ASN A 52 19.29 5.39 2.31
C ASN A 52 19.34 4.70 0.95
N VAL A 53 18.19 4.55 0.27
CA VAL A 53 18.15 3.95 -1.08
C VAL A 53 18.84 4.88 -2.07
N THR A 54 19.89 4.38 -2.71
CA THR A 54 20.71 5.13 -3.67
C THR A 54 20.31 4.88 -5.13
N ASN A 55 19.62 3.77 -5.42
CA ASN A 55 19.14 3.47 -6.76
C ASN A 55 17.95 4.38 -7.12
N PRO A 56 18.09 5.27 -8.13
CA PRO A 56 17.03 6.22 -8.48
C PRO A 56 15.77 5.53 -9.00
N LEU A 57 15.87 4.38 -9.67
CA LEU A 57 14.69 3.65 -10.14
C LEU A 57 13.87 3.08 -8.98
N HIS A 58 14.55 2.57 -7.95
CA HIS A 58 13.86 2.08 -6.75
C HIS A 58 13.16 3.21 -6.00
N LEU A 59 13.79 4.40 -5.92
CA LEU A 59 13.18 5.57 -5.31
C LEU A 59 11.95 6.05 -6.09
N VAL A 60 12.02 6.05 -7.43
CA VAL A 60 10.88 6.41 -8.28
C VAL A 60 9.73 5.42 -8.09
N GLY A 61 10.01 4.11 -8.10
CA GLY A 61 9.00 3.07 -7.85
C GLY A 61 8.35 3.23 -6.48
N PHE A 62 9.17 3.44 -5.44
CA PHE A 62 8.70 3.70 -4.07
C PHE A 62 7.74 4.90 -4.02
N LEU A 63 8.16 6.07 -4.51
CA LEU A 63 7.33 7.27 -4.47
C LEU A 63 6.06 7.15 -5.32
N THR A 64 6.15 6.50 -6.48
CA THR A 64 4.99 6.26 -7.35
C THR A 64 3.94 5.38 -6.64
N SER A 65 4.37 4.30 -6.01
CA SER A 65 3.46 3.38 -5.31
C SER A 65 2.72 4.08 -4.15
N TRP A 66 3.44 4.82 -3.32
CA TRP A 66 2.87 5.56 -2.20
C TRP A 66 1.96 6.71 -2.63
N GLN A 67 2.28 7.36 -3.75
CA GLN A 67 1.42 8.40 -4.32
C GLN A 67 0.10 7.81 -4.84
N ARG A 68 0.15 6.68 -5.57
CA ARG A 68 -1.06 5.96 -6.00
C ARG A 68 -1.91 5.50 -4.82
N TYR A 69 -1.28 4.93 -3.79
CA TYR A 69 -1.99 4.52 -2.57
C TYR A 69 -2.75 5.68 -1.92
N ALA A 70 -2.11 6.84 -1.77
CA ALA A 70 -2.76 8.04 -1.24
C ALA A 70 -3.96 8.48 -2.10
N GLU A 71 -3.81 8.44 -3.43
CA GLU A 71 -4.88 8.79 -4.38
C GLU A 71 -6.06 7.81 -4.29
N THR A 72 -5.80 6.50 -4.19
CA THR A 72 -6.82 5.47 -4.03
C THR A 72 -7.59 5.62 -2.72
N LEU A 73 -6.89 5.91 -1.63
CA LEU A 73 -7.51 6.19 -0.33
C LEU A 73 -8.39 7.45 -0.38
N GLU A 74 -7.89 8.52 -0.99
CA GLU A 74 -8.61 9.79 -1.10
C GLU A 74 -9.85 9.70 -1.99
N ALA A 75 -9.85 8.80 -2.98
CA ALA A 75 -10.97 8.59 -3.88
C ALA A 75 -12.14 7.80 -3.25
N ASP A 76 -12.02 7.38 -1.97
CA ASP A 76 -12.90 6.40 -1.29
C ASP A 76 -13.06 5.05 -2.03
N ALA A 77 -12.37 4.90 -3.17
CA ALA A 77 -12.37 3.72 -4.02
C ALA A 77 -11.79 2.52 -3.29
N TRP A 78 -10.94 2.71 -2.27
CA TRP A 78 -10.33 1.60 -1.54
C TRP A 78 -11.33 0.63 -0.89
N LYS A 79 -12.55 1.10 -0.53
CA LYS A 79 -13.60 0.25 0.05
C LYS A 79 -14.33 -0.61 -0.98
N GLU A 80 -14.45 -0.12 -2.21
CA GLU A 80 -15.15 -0.80 -3.31
C GLU A 80 -14.19 -1.56 -4.23
N GLN A 81 -12.91 -1.20 -4.21
CA GLN A 81 -11.87 -1.82 -5.00
C GLN A 81 -11.50 -3.16 -4.38
N ARG A 82 -12.14 -4.24 -4.88
CA ARG A 82 -11.50 -5.55 -4.88
C ARG A 82 -10.12 -5.34 -5.49
N VAL A 83 -9.06 -5.54 -4.72
CA VAL A 83 -7.70 -5.33 -5.20
C VAL A 83 -7.51 -6.25 -6.40
N ASP A 84 -7.56 -5.69 -7.60
CA ASP A 84 -7.24 -6.41 -8.83
C ASP A 84 -5.73 -6.58 -8.83
N ASN A 85 -5.27 -7.61 -8.13
CA ASN A 85 -3.86 -7.90 -7.90
C ASN A 85 -3.15 -8.39 -9.18
N ARG A 86 -3.80 -8.33 -10.35
CA ARG A 86 -3.26 -8.84 -11.61
C ARG A 86 -1.93 -8.18 -11.96
N ASP A 87 -1.87 -6.86 -11.92
CA ASP A 87 -0.64 -6.11 -12.20
C ASP A 87 0.45 -6.38 -11.16
N LEU A 88 0.05 -6.58 -9.89
CA LEU A 88 0.98 -6.94 -8.82
C LEU A 88 1.57 -8.32 -9.07
N LEU A 89 0.73 -9.32 -9.34
CA LEU A 89 1.12 -10.71 -9.62
C LEU A 89 2.04 -10.81 -10.84
N GLU A 90 1.78 -10.03 -11.89
CA GLU A 90 2.63 -9.97 -13.08
C GLU A 90 4.00 -9.30 -12.80
N SER A 91 4.08 -8.45 -11.77
CA SER A 91 5.33 -7.76 -11.40
C SER A 91 6.23 -8.57 -10.44
N LEU A 92 5.73 -9.64 -9.84
CA LEU A 92 6.50 -10.49 -8.92
C LEU A 92 7.41 -11.45 -9.69
N ASN A 93 8.63 -11.64 -9.20
CA ASN A 93 9.49 -12.70 -9.72
C ASN A 93 9.03 -14.08 -9.21
N GLU A 94 9.52 -15.16 -9.83
CA GLU A 94 9.14 -16.54 -9.49
C GLU A 94 9.31 -16.87 -8.00
N GLN A 95 10.38 -16.36 -7.37
CA GLN A 95 10.65 -16.60 -5.95
C GLN A 95 9.65 -15.87 -5.05
N GLN A 96 9.34 -14.61 -5.35
CA GLN A 96 8.35 -13.82 -4.61
C GLN A 96 6.94 -14.39 -4.79
N LEU A 97 6.62 -14.89 -5.98
CA LEU A 97 5.36 -15.55 -6.26
C LEU A 97 5.22 -16.87 -5.49
N GLY A 98 6.29 -17.67 -5.41
CA GLY A 98 6.33 -18.87 -4.59
C GLY A 98 6.13 -18.58 -3.10
N GLN A 99 6.78 -17.55 -2.57
CA GLN A 99 6.60 -17.12 -1.18
C GLN A 99 5.16 -16.67 -0.88
N LEU A 100 4.55 -15.91 -1.79
CA LEU A 100 3.16 -15.47 -1.66
C LEU A 100 2.20 -16.67 -1.69
N TYR A 101 2.46 -17.65 -2.56
CA TYR A 101 1.66 -18.87 -2.65
C TYR A 101 1.69 -19.66 -1.33
N GLU A 102 2.89 -19.92 -0.79
CA GLU A 102 3.03 -20.64 0.49
C GLU A 102 2.34 -19.90 1.65
N LEU A 103 2.47 -18.57 1.72
CA LEU A 103 1.76 -17.78 2.72
C LEU A 103 0.24 -17.89 2.55
N SER A 104 -0.26 -17.81 1.32
CA SER A 104 -1.70 -17.92 1.04
C SER A 104 -2.26 -19.29 1.41
N LYS A 105 -1.46 -20.34 1.26
CA LYS A 105 -1.80 -21.71 1.63
C LYS A 105 -1.84 -21.87 3.15
N ALA A 106 -0.83 -21.37 3.87
CA ALA A 106 -0.78 -21.39 5.33
C ALA A 106 -1.99 -20.67 5.96
N LEU A 107 -2.36 -19.49 5.46
CA LEU A 107 -3.52 -18.75 5.96
C LEU A 107 -4.85 -19.46 5.70
N ARG A 108 -4.98 -20.20 4.60
CA ARG A 108 -6.17 -21.03 4.33
C ARG A 108 -6.25 -22.22 5.27
N GLU A 109 -5.12 -22.91 5.47
CA GLU A 109 -5.03 -24.04 6.39
C GLU A 109 -5.36 -23.62 7.82
N GLU A 110 -4.87 -22.45 8.27
CA GLU A 110 -5.20 -21.87 9.57
C GLU A 110 -6.71 -21.60 9.69
N ARG A 111 -7.31 -20.94 8.69
CA ARG A 111 -8.75 -20.65 8.69
C ARG A 111 -9.62 -21.91 8.70
N ASP A 112 -9.20 -22.93 7.95
CA ASP A 112 -9.92 -24.20 7.88
C ASP A 112 -9.74 -24.99 9.19
N SER A 113 -8.58 -24.89 9.86
CA SER A 113 -8.32 -25.50 11.17
C SER A 113 -9.09 -24.84 12.33
N GLU A 114 -9.38 -23.54 12.23
CA GLU A 114 -10.16 -22.80 13.24
C GLU A 114 -11.68 -23.01 13.10
N SER A 115 -12.11 -23.61 11.98
CA SER A 115 -13.52 -23.92 11.69
C SER A 115 -14.02 -25.26 12.23
N ASP A 116 -13.19 -26.00 12.97
CA ASP A 116 -13.61 -27.15 13.77
C ASP A 116 -14.12 -26.68 15.15
N PRO A 117 -15.45 -26.61 15.39
CA PRO A 117 -15.94 -26.45 16.75
C PRO A 117 -15.58 -27.72 17.51
N VAL A 118 -14.88 -27.53 18.62
CA VAL A 118 -14.66 -28.53 19.68
C VAL A 118 -15.95 -29.32 19.90
N LYS A 119 -15.99 -30.56 19.40
CA LYS A 119 -16.87 -31.58 19.94
C LYS A 119 -16.34 -31.95 21.32
N LYS A 120 -16.93 -31.37 22.37
CA LYS A 120 -17.16 -32.05 23.65
C LYS A 120 -18.16 -31.31 24.50
#